data_AF-A0A843HU42-F1
#
_entry.id   AF-A0A843HU42-F1
#
_cell.length_a   1.000
_cell.length_b   1.000
_cell.length_c   1.000
_cell.angle_alpha   90.00
_cell.angle_beta   90.00
_cell.angle_gamma   90.00
#
_symmetry.space_group_name_H-M   'P 1'
#
loop_
_entity.id
_entity.type
_entity.pdbx_description
1 polymer ?
#
loop_
_entity_poly.entity_id
_entity_poly.type
_entity_poly.pdbx_seq_one_letter_code
_entity_poly.pdbx_strand_id
1 'polypeptide(L)'
;MVDVPCIALFEEVDALPDGLTSAIGHADTANVLGVKPNRINVHLSDGDIAYVVQLQGGRLPEGATTLPDGFSFKFIKVKVVSFEKLVDAIYESYTGGNLDGNGSMCCADENYKYISKKYF
;
A
#
# COMPACT_ATOMS: atom_id res chain seq x y z
N MET A 1 -0.06 -5.56 22.71
CA MET A 1 0.40 -5.31 21.33
C MET A 1 0.52 -3.80 21.25
N VAL A 2 1.73 -3.27 21.05
CA VAL A 2 1.93 -1.81 20.99
C VAL A 2 1.49 -1.40 19.59
N ASP A 3 0.47 -0.54 19.49
CA ASP A 3 0.03 0.02 18.22
C ASP A 3 1.10 1.00 17.73
N VAL A 4 2.03 0.50 16.92
CA VAL A 4 3.05 1.32 16.28
C VAL A 4 2.35 2.13 15.17
N PRO A 5 2.55 3.46 15.10
CA PRO A 5 1.98 4.26 14.03
C PRO A 5 2.51 3.76 12.68
N CYS A 6 1.59 3.30 11.84
CA CYS A 6 1.88 2.87 10.48
C CYS A 6 1.32 3.88 9.48
N ILE A 7 2.04 4.06 8.38
CA ILE A 7 1.66 4.87 7.24
C ILE A 7 1.21 3.93 6.13
N ALA A 8 0.11 4.26 5.48
CA ALA A 8 -0.34 3.59 4.26
C ALA A 8 0.10 4.41 3.05
N LEU A 9 0.87 3.79 2.16
CA LEU A 9 1.27 4.35 0.88
C LEU A 9 0.34 3.82 -0.20
N PHE A 10 -0.22 4.71 -1.01
CA PHE A 10 -1.18 4.39 -2.06
C PHE A 10 -0.55 4.65 -3.43
N GLU A 11 -0.61 3.65 -4.29
CA GLU A 11 -0.12 3.69 -5.66
C GLU A 11 -1.21 3.17 -6.58
N GLU A 12 -1.56 3.94 -7.62
CA GLU A 12 -2.46 3.45 -8.66
C GLU A 12 -1.69 2.51 -9.58
N VAL A 13 -2.29 1.35 -9.87
CA VAL A 13 -1.68 0.32 -10.70
C VAL A 13 -2.63 -0.05 -11.82
N ASP A 14 -2.09 -0.43 -12.98
CA ASP A 14 -2.91 -0.81 -14.13
C ASP A 14 -3.40 -2.26 -14.05
N ALA A 15 -2.70 -3.11 -13.27
CA ALA A 15 -2.99 -4.53 -13.16
C ALA A 15 -2.72 -5.09 -11.75
N LEU A 16 -3.43 -6.17 -11.41
CA LEU A 16 -3.23 -6.92 -10.18
C LEU A 16 -2.26 -8.09 -10.43
N PRO A 17 -1.37 -8.41 -9.47
CA PRO A 17 -0.55 -9.62 -9.56
C PRO A 17 -1.39 -10.89 -9.38
N ASP A 18 -0.88 -12.00 -9.91
CA ASP A 18 -1.47 -13.32 -9.72
C ASP A 18 -1.26 -13.85 -8.29
N GLY A 19 -2.10 -14.80 -7.88
CA GLY A 19 -1.96 -15.50 -6.59
C GLY A 19 -2.46 -14.73 -5.36
N LEU A 20 -3.20 -13.62 -5.56
CA LEU A 20 -3.81 -12.88 -4.47
C LEU A 20 -4.94 -13.66 -3.79
N THR A 21 -5.05 -13.50 -2.48
CA THR A 21 -6.20 -13.99 -1.72
C THR A 21 -7.30 -12.93 -1.72
N SER A 22 -8.48 -13.28 -2.27
CA SER A 22 -9.65 -12.40 -2.23
C SER A 22 -10.10 -12.15 -0.79
N ALA A 23 -10.43 -10.90 -0.47
CA ALA A 23 -11.13 -10.48 0.75
C ALA A 23 -12.44 -9.74 0.42
N ILE A 24 -12.96 -9.94 -0.80
CA ILE A 24 -14.15 -9.24 -1.30
C ILE A 24 -15.40 -9.89 -0.71
N GLY A 25 -16.12 -9.16 0.13
CA GLY A 25 -17.31 -9.67 0.82
C GLY A 25 -18.59 -9.66 -0.03
N HIS A 26 -18.67 -8.82 -1.07
CA HIS A 26 -19.87 -8.72 -1.91
C HIS A 26 -19.77 -9.65 -3.12
N ALA A 27 -20.76 -10.53 -3.29
CA ALA A 27 -20.77 -11.53 -4.35
C ALA A 27 -20.73 -10.91 -5.75
N ASP A 28 -21.54 -9.87 -6.01
CA ASP A 28 -21.57 -9.24 -7.33
C ASP A 28 -20.21 -8.64 -7.73
N THR A 29 -19.53 -7.96 -6.81
CA THR A 29 -18.19 -7.40 -7.07
C THR A 29 -17.17 -8.52 -7.30
N ALA A 30 -17.24 -9.60 -6.53
CA ALA A 30 -16.36 -10.74 -6.69
C ALA A 30 -16.58 -11.44 -8.05
N ASN A 31 -17.84 -11.61 -8.46
CA ASN A 31 -18.22 -12.19 -9.75
C ASN A 31 -17.71 -11.35 -10.93
N VAL A 32 -17.90 -10.04 -10.89
CA VAL A 32 -17.40 -9.14 -11.95
C VAL A 32 -15.87 -9.15 -12.03
N LEU A 33 -15.18 -9.28 -10.89
CA LEU A 33 -13.72 -9.41 -10.85
C LEU A 33 -13.20 -10.82 -11.13
N GLY A 34 -14.10 -11.81 -11.29
CA GLY A 34 -13.72 -13.20 -11.50
C GLY A 34 -13.01 -13.86 -10.31
N VAL A 35 -13.19 -13.32 -9.10
CA VAL A 35 -12.58 -13.86 -7.87
C VAL A 35 -13.64 -14.51 -6.99
N LYS A 36 -13.21 -15.45 -6.13
CA LYS A 36 -14.13 -16.07 -5.17
C LYS A 36 -14.56 -15.03 -4.12
N PRO A 37 -15.87 -14.89 -3.82
CA PRO A 37 -16.32 -14.06 -2.70
C PRO A 37 -15.79 -14.63 -1.39
N ASN A 38 -15.19 -13.77 -0.58
CA ASN A 38 -14.55 -14.17 0.66
C ASN A 38 -14.69 -13.06 1.70
N ARG A 39 -15.66 -13.20 2.59
CA ARG A 39 -15.93 -12.25 3.68
C ARG A 39 -15.05 -12.59 4.87
N ILE A 40 -13.83 -12.06 4.88
CA ILE A 40 -12.86 -12.24 5.96
C ILE A 40 -12.46 -10.90 6.56
N ASN A 41 -12.09 -10.91 7.85
CA ASN A 41 -11.46 -9.77 8.48
C ASN A 41 -9.97 -9.80 8.17
N VAL A 42 -9.46 -8.76 7.51
CA VAL A 42 -8.04 -8.61 7.21
C VAL A 42 -7.44 -7.64 8.22
N HIS A 43 -6.34 -8.04 8.86
CA HIS A 43 -5.53 -7.15 9.69
C HIS A 43 -4.23 -6.93 8.93
N LEU A 44 -3.92 -5.66 8.62
CA LEU A 44 -2.69 -5.29 7.93
C LEU A 44 -1.67 -4.83 8.97
N SER A 45 -0.45 -5.36 8.85
CA SER A 45 0.70 -5.05 9.69
C SER A 45 1.80 -4.38 8.88
N ASP A 46 2.81 -3.86 9.57
CA ASP A 46 4.00 -3.29 8.93
C ASP A 46 4.65 -4.28 7.94
N GLY A 47 4.85 -3.81 6.71
CA GLY A 47 5.41 -4.59 5.60
C GLY A 47 4.36 -5.22 4.69
N ASP A 48 3.10 -5.27 5.10
CA ASP A 48 2.04 -5.87 4.29
C ASP A 48 1.71 -5.03 3.05
N ILE A 49 1.29 -5.74 1.99
CA ILE A 49 0.81 -5.16 0.75
C ILE A 49 -0.61 -5.68 0.52
N ALA A 50 -1.55 -4.75 0.36
CA ALA A 50 -2.92 -5.03 -0.03
C ALA A 50 -3.21 -4.41 -1.41
N TYR A 51 -4.05 -5.07 -2.19
CA TYR A 51 -4.55 -4.53 -3.44
C TYR A 51 -6.05 -4.25 -3.29
N VAL A 52 -6.42 -2.99 -3.44
CA VAL A 52 -7.79 -2.51 -3.32
C VAL A 52 -8.34 -2.26 -4.71
N VAL A 53 -9.51 -2.81 -4.97
CA VAL A 53 -10.26 -2.54 -6.20
C VAL A 53 -11.42 -1.62 -5.86
N GLN A 54 -11.43 -0.43 -6.46
CA GLN A 54 -12.51 0.52 -6.31
C GLN A 54 -13.35 0.53 -7.58
N LEU A 55 -14.65 0.27 -7.43
CA LEU A 55 -15.62 0.45 -8.49
C LEU A 55 -15.93 1.94 -8.67
N GLN A 56 -15.84 2.41 -9.91
CA GLN A 56 -16.25 3.74 -10.36
C GLN A 56 -17.52 3.62 -11.21
N GLY A 57 -18.38 4.64 -11.19
CA GLY A 57 -19.64 4.65 -11.95
C GLY A 57 -20.90 4.35 -11.12
N GLY A 58 -20.78 4.14 -9.81
CA GLY A 58 -21.90 4.00 -8.88
C GLY A 58 -22.01 2.59 -8.28
N ARG A 59 -23.24 2.15 -8.01
CA ARG A 59 -23.52 0.80 -7.46
C ARG A 59 -23.71 -0.19 -8.61
N LEU A 60 -23.11 -1.37 -8.52
CA LEU A 60 -23.40 -2.45 -9.47
C LEU A 60 -24.89 -2.81 -9.40
N PRO A 61 -25.54 -3.10 -10.55
CA PRO A 61 -26.86 -3.70 -10.55
C PRO A 61 -26.82 -5.08 -9.89
N GLU A 62 -27.91 -5.48 -9.26
CA GLU A 62 -28.00 -6.78 -8.60
C GLU A 62 -27.81 -7.92 -9.61
N GLY A 63 -26.95 -8.88 -9.27
CA GLY A 63 -26.65 -10.01 -10.15
C GLY A 63 -25.73 -9.69 -11.32
N ALA A 64 -25.02 -8.55 -11.30
CA ALA A 64 -23.99 -8.25 -12.29
C ALA A 64 -22.89 -9.33 -12.31
N THR A 65 -22.70 -9.97 -13.45
CA THR A 65 -21.57 -10.90 -13.71
C THR A 65 -20.51 -10.29 -14.61
N THR A 66 -20.82 -9.15 -15.23
CA THR A 66 -19.93 -8.38 -16.09
C THR A 66 -19.99 -6.91 -15.71
N LEU A 67 -18.95 -6.15 -16.05
CA LEU A 67 -18.91 -4.72 -15.81
C LEU A 67 -19.90 -4.02 -16.76
N PRO A 68 -20.92 -3.30 -16.26
CA PRO A 68 -21.88 -2.59 -17.11
C PRO A 68 -21.24 -1.37 -17.80
N ASP A 69 -21.85 -0.91 -18.88
CA ASP A 69 -21.41 0.30 -19.59
C ASP A 69 -21.37 1.51 -18.64
N GLY A 70 -20.26 2.26 -18.68
CA GLY A 70 -20.04 3.43 -17.82
C GLY A 70 -19.45 3.12 -16.44
N PHE A 71 -19.17 1.85 -16.13
CA PHE A 71 -18.44 1.47 -14.93
C PHE A 71 -16.98 1.19 -15.26
N SER A 72 -16.09 1.49 -14.32
CA SER A 72 -14.67 1.16 -14.42
C SER A 72 -14.12 0.70 -13.08
N PHE A 73 -13.03 -0.06 -13.10
CA PHE A 73 -12.28 -0.39 -11.91
C PHE A 73 -11.02 0.46 -11.83
N LYS A 74 -10.75 0.95 -10.63
CA LYS A 74 -9.48 1.56 -10.25
C LYS A 74 -8.76 0.61 -9.31
N PHE A 75 -7.55 0.23 -9.66
CA PHE A 75 -6.72 -0.64 -8.83
C PHE A 75 -5.71 0.21 -8.05
N ILE A 76 -5.67 -0.02 -6.74
CA ILE A 76 -4.80 0.73 -5.83
C ILE A 76 -4.00 -0.29 -5.04
N LYS A 77 -2.68 -0.22 -5.17
CA LYS A 77 -1.75 -0.93 -4.30
C LYS A 77 -1.54 -0.11 -3.03
N VAL A 78 -1.76 -0.75 -1.90
CA VAL A 78 -1.62 -0.17 -0.57
C VAL A 78 -0.47 -0.88 0.13
N LYS A 79 0.59 -0.15 0.45
CA LYS A 79 1.71 -0.67 1.24
C LYS A 79 1.66 -0.07 2.63
N VAL A 80 1.62 -0.94 3.65
CA VAL A 80 1.69 -0.51 5.05
C VAL A 80 3.14 -0.51 5.48
N VAL A 81 3.62 0.63 5.98
CA VAL A 81 4.99 0.80 6.49
C VAL A 81 4.97 1.45 7.85
N SER A 82 5.76 0.93 8.77
CA SER A 82 6.02 1.58 10.05
C SER A 82 6.74 2.91 9.82
N PHE A 83 6.44 3.88 10.68
CA PHE A 83 7.06 5.20 10.61
C PHE A 83 8.59 5.14 10.61
N GLU A 84 9.17 4.28 11.46
CA GLU A 84 10.61 4.09 11.58
C GLU A 84 11.25 3.64 10.25
N LYS A 85 10.66 2.63 9.59
CA LYS A 85 11.15 2.15 8.28
C LYS A 85 11.00 3.17 7.17
N LEU A 86 9.94 3.99 7.22
CA LEU A 86 9.77 5.07 6.25
C LEU A 86 10.90 6.11 6.40
N VAL A 87 11.21 6.47 7.64
CA VAL A 87 12.28 7.41 7.96
C VAL A 87 13.63 6.88 7.47
N ASP A 88 13.96 5.61 7.74
CA ASP A 88 15.20 4.98 7.28
C ASP A 88 15.31 4.96 5.74
N ALA A 89 14.24 4.56 5.05
CA ALA A 89 14.21 4.53 3.58
C ALA A 89 14.36 5.92 2.95
N ILE A 90 13.76 6.94 3.58
CA ILE A 90 13.96 8.33 3.20
C ILE A 90 15.43 8.70 3.36
N TYR A 91 16.03 8.46 4.53
CA TYR A 91 17.44 8.78 4.78
C TYR A 91 18.37 8.13 3.74
N GLU A 92 18.21 6.84 3.46
CA GLU A 92 19.02 6.12 2.48
C GLU A 92 18.92 6.74 1.06
N SER A 93 17.71 7.14 0.65
CA SER A 93 17.48 7.78 -0.65
C SER A 93 18.12 9.17 -0.79
N TYR A 94 18.27 9.92 0.31
CA TYR A 94 18.89 11.23 0.33
C TYR A 94 20.41 11.18 0.49
N THR A 95 20.94 10.15 1.13
CA THR A 95 22.41 9.99 1.32
C THR A 95 23.14 9.41 0.12
N GLY A 96 22.44 8.99 -0.94
CA GLY A 96 23.04 8.57 -2.22
C GLY A 96 24.13 7.53 -2.05
N GLY A 97 23.75 6.27 -1.88
CA GLY A 97 24.66 5.16 -1.55
C GLY A 97 26.02 5.20 -2.25
N ASN A 98 27.07 5.42 -1.46
CA ASN A 98 28.32 4.69 -1.57
C ASN A 98 29.06 4.77 -0.22
N LEU A 99 28.96 3.70 0.57
CA LEU A 99 29.90 3.47 1.67
C LEU A 99 31.24 3.15 1.01
N ASP A 100 32.28 3.94 1.30
CA ASP A 100 33.63 3.52 0.90
C ASP A 100 34.00 2.21 1.63
N GLY A 101 34.89 1.41 1.04
CA GLY A 101 35.31 0.11 1.58
C GLY A 101 36.04 0.16 2.94
N ASN A 102 36.01 1.30 3.64
CA ASN A 102 36.54 1.49 4.99
C ASN A 102 35.46 1.83 6.02
N GLY A 103 34.17 1.79 5.66
CA GLY A 103 33.08 2.09 6.59
C GLY A 103 33.04 3.56 6.99
N SER A 104 33.60 4.46 6.17
CA SER A 104 33.53 5.90 6.36
C SER A 104 32.52 6.48 5.36
N MET A 105 31.46 7.10 5.88
CA MET A 105 30.49 7.80 5.06
C MET A 105 31.16 9.09 4.55
N CYS A 106 31.67 9.05 3.33
CA CYS A 106 32.04 10.27 2.62
C CYS A 106 30.75 11.06 2.37
N CYS A 107 30.68 12.28 2.92
CA CYS A 107 29.50 13.18 2.95
C CYS A 107 28.54 12.97 4.14
N ALA A 108 29.06 13.04 5.37
CA ALA A 108 28.25 13.50 6.51
C ALA A 108 28.34 15.04 6.58
N ASP A 109 27.46 15.75 5.88
CA ASP A 109 27.23 17.17 6.19
C ASP A 109 26.58 17.25 7.58
N GLU A 110 27.24 17.98 8.50
CA GLU A 110 26.92 18.10 9.94
C GLU A 110 25.57 18.78 10.27
N ASN A 111 24.67 18.94 9.28
CA ASN A 111 23.48 19.80 9.38
C ASN A 111 22.16 19.09 9.70
N TYR A 112 22.09 17.75 9.73
CA TYR A 112 20.82 17.05 9.98
C TYR A 112 20.74 16.45 11.39
N LYS A 113 20.88 17.33 12.38
CA LYS A 113 20.41 17.07 13.75
C LYS A 113 18.88 17.02 13.74
N TYR A 114 18.32 15.81 13.84
CA TYR A 114 16.98 15.52 14.36
C TYR A 114 15.87 16.48 13.93
N ILE A 115 15.18 16.19 12.82
CA ILE A 115 13.77 16.63 12.65
C ILE A 115 12.88 15.66 13.44
N SER A 116 13.15 15.49 14.74
CA SER A 116 12.11 15.07 15.68
C SER A 116 11.39 16.34 16.13
N LYS A 117 10.64 16.96 15.21
CA LYS A 117 9.75 18.05 15.58
C LYS A 117 8.51 17.41 16.20
N LYS A 118 8.60 17.22 17.51
CA LYS A 118 7.54 16.95 18.47
C LYS A 118 6.26 17.70 18.08
N TYR A 119 5.29 17.00 17.50
CA TYR A 119 3.91 17.49 17.44
C TYR A 119 3.34 17.35 18.86
N PHE A 120 2.95 18.48 19.44
CA PHE A 120 2.12 18.52 20.65
C PHE A 120 0.70 18.07 20.32
#